data_AF-A0A847A0D6-F1
#
_entry.id   AF-A0A847A0D6-F1
#
_cell.length_a   1.000
_cell.length_b   1.000
_cell.length_c   1.000
_cell.angle_alpha   90.00
_cell.angle_beta   90.00
_cell.angle_gamma   90.00
#
_symmetry.space_group_name_H-M   'P 1'
#
loop_
_entity.id
_entity.type
_entity.pdbx_description
1 polymer ?
#
loop_
_entity_poly.entity_id
_entity_poly.type
_entity_poly.pdbx_seq_one_letter_code
_entity_poly.pdbx_strand_id
1 'polypeptide(L)'
;MSDLTAAGSHPERSTSGVGPWPGGRETWPTDAHFDPELLEHGDSRNVVDRYRYWRTEAINTDLDQQRHSFHVAIENWQHDMNIGSIVRSANAFGADTVHIVGRRRWNKRGAMVTDRYQHVEHREDIDALVAWARAEGVPIIAIDNVPGCVSMETFDWPEKCVMLFGQEGPGLTGEAIAASEAIVEITQYGSTRSINASAAAAVAMYSWVMQRSPLRPR
;
A
#
# COMPACT_ATOMS: atom_id res chain seq x y z
N MET A 1 24.72 9.79 -28.56
CA MET A 1 24.73 10.06 -27.11
C MET A 1 23.33 9.78 -26.61
N SER A 2 23.24 8.92 -25.58
CA SER A 2 22.04 8.53 -24.83
C SER A 2 21.08 7.54 -25.50
N ASP A 3 21.43 6.25 -25.48
CA ASP A 3 20.44 5.16 -25.48
C ASP A 3 20.15 4.75 -24.03
N LEU A 4 19.00 5.20 -23.53
CA LEU A 4 18.36 4.75 -22.30
C LEU A 4 17.22 3.80 -22.71
N THR A 5 17.55 2.56 -23.08
CA THR A 5 16.54 1.54 -23.40
C THR A 5 17.02 0.15 -23.01
N ALA A 6 16.78 -0.22 -21.74
CA ALA A 6 16.47 -1.60 -21.36
C ALA A 6 15.80 -1.60 -19.98
N ALA A 7 14.50 -1.29 -19.96
CA ALA A 7 13.65 -1.72 -18.85
C ALA A 7 13.54 -3.25 -18.96
N GLY A 8 14.40 -3.96 -18.23
CA GLY A 8 14.42 -5.43 -18.23
C GLY A 8 13.15 -6.00 -17.63
N SER A 9 12.31 -6.60 -18.47
CA SER A 9 11.27 -7.54 -18.06
C SER A 9 11.93 -8.87 -17.68
N HIS A 10 12.56 -8.92 -16.51
CA HIS A 10 12.96 -10.21 -15.95
C HIS A 10 11.77 -10.84 -15.21
N PRO A 11 11.28 -12.03 -15.63
CA PRO A 11 10.31 -12.76 -14.83
C PRO A 11 10.92 -13.08 -13.47
N GLU A 12 10.14 -12.86 -12.39
CA GLU A 12 10.59 -13.12 -11.02
C GLU A 12 11.12 -14.55 -10.89
N ARG A 13 12.41 -14.67 -10.55
CA ARG A 13 13.16 -15.94 -10.65
C ARG A 13 12.85 -16.90 -9.51
N SER A 14 12.37 -16.43 -8.36
CA SER A 14 11.93 -17.31 -7.27
C SER A 14 11.00 -16.63 -6.26
N THR A 15 9.94 -17.34 -5.85
CA THR A 15 9.14 -16.99 -4.67
C THR A 15 9.83 -17.35 -3.36
N SER A 16 10.95 -18.07 -3.43
CA SER A 16 11.66 -18.68 -2.29
C SER A 16 12.93 -17.92 -1.87
N GLY A 17 13.17 -16.74 -2.45
CA GLY A 17 14.41 -15.98 -2.25
C GLY A 17 15.59 -16.51 -3.05
N VAL A 18 16.74 -15.87 -2.88
CA VAL A 18 17.99 -16.17 -3.59
C VAL A 18 19.10 -16.56 -2.62
N GLY A 19 20.00 -17.44 -3.04
CA GLY A 19 21.20 -17.79 -2.27
C GLY A 19 22.24 -16.66 -2.26
N PRO A 20 23.45 -16.91 -1.71
CA PRO A 20 24.55 -15.96 -1.76
C PRO A 20 24.85 -15.44 -3.16
N TRP A 21 25.46 -14.26 -3.24
CA TRP A 21 25.88 -13.66 -4.51
C TRP A 21 26.82 -14.62 -5.26
N PRO A 22 26.56 -14.88 -6.56
CA PRO A 22 27.31 -15.87 -7.31
C PRO A 22 28.75 -15.41 -7.57
N GLY A 23 29.69 -16.35 -7.47
CA GLY A 23 31.10 -16.11 -7.82
C GLY A 23 31.99 -15.59 -6.69
N GLY A 24 31.52 -15.59 -5.43
CA GLY A 24 32.36 -15.25 -4.28
C GLY A 24 32.43 -13.75 -3.99
N ARG A 25 33.22 -13.37 -2.97
CA ARG A 25 33.33 -11.97 -2.50
C ARG A 25 34.00 -11.06 -3.52
N GLU A 26 34.85 -11.62 -4.37
CA GLU A 26 35.56 -10.93 -5.44
C GLU A 26 34.65 -10.43 -6.57
N THR A 27 33.45 -11.00 -6.72
CA THR A 27 32.46 -10.59 -7.73
C THR A 27 31.36 -9.70 -7.15
N TRP A 28 31.43 -9.35 -5.86
CA TRP A 28 30.42 -8.54 -5.22
C TRP A 28 30.30 -7.15 -5.85
N PRO A 29 29.06 -6.65 -6.05
CA PRO A 29 28.87 -5.27 -6.46
C PRO A 29 29.36 -4.32 -5.36
N THR A 30 29.81 -3.13 -5.77
CA THR A 30 30.42 -2.14 -4.86
C THR A 30 29.52 -0.95 -4.55
N ASP A 31 28.36 -0.85 -5.19
CA ASP A 31 27.41 0.24 -4.93
C ASP A 31 26.89 0.20 -3.50
N ALA A 32 26.77 1.38 -2.88
CA ALA A 32 26.43 1.52 -1.45
C ALA A 32 25.03 0.97 -1.07
N HIS A 33 24.15 0.80 -2.06
CA HIS A 33 22.80 0.28 -1.83
C HIS A 33 22.77 -1.23 -1.55
N PHE A 34 23.85 -1.97 -1.87
CA PHE A 34 23.93 -3.39 -1.56
C PHE A 34 24.27 -3.64 -0.07
N ASP A 35 23.69 -4.71 0.47
CA ASP A 35 23.93 -5.18 1.83
C ASP A 35 24.92 -6.36 1.82
N PRO A 36 26.11 -6.21 2.42
CA PRO A 36 27.12 -7.27 2.51
C PRO A 36 26.62 -8.55 3.19
N GLU A 37 25.70 -8.48 4.16
CA GLU A 37 25.17 -9.68 4.82
C GLU A 37 24.28 -10.48 3.87
N LEU A 38 23.47 -9.80 3.07
CA LEU A 38 22.62 -10.44 2.07
C LEU A 38 23.44 -11.00 0.90
N LEU A 39 24.51 -10.31 0.50
CA LEU A 39 25.43 -10.83 -0.52
C LEU A 39 26.14 -12.11 -0.03
N GLU A 40 26.52 -12.20 1.24
CA GLU A 40 27.19 -13.38 1.81
C GLU A 40 26.26 -14.56 2.04
N HIS A 41 25.05 -14.31 2.53
CA HIS A 41 24.17 -15.37 3.05
C HIS A 41 22.94 -15.64 2.18
N GLY A 42 22.70 -14.79 1.19
CA GLY A 42 21.50 -14.80 0.37
C GLY A 42 20.39 -13.91 0.93
N ASP A 43 19.37 -13.71 0.09
CA ASP A 43 18.24 -12.83 0.37
C ASP A 43 16.91 -13.59 0.25
N SER A 44 16.35 -13.96 1.40
CA SER A 44 15.08 -14.67 1.53
C SER A 44 13.86 -13.75 1.68
N ARG A 45 14.04 -12.43 1.61
CA ARG A 45 12.95 -11.46 1.84
C ARG A 45 11.90 -11.54 0.73
N ASN A 46 10.67 -11.10 0.99
CA ASN A 46 9.64 -11.01 -0.04
C ASN A 46 9.74 -9.68 -0.79
N VAL A 47 10.77 -9.52 -1.62
CA VAL A 47 11.00 -8.35 -2.47
C VAL A 47 11.15 -8.78 -3.92
N VAL A 48 10.77 -7.93 -4.86
CA VAL A 48 10.95 -8.18 -6.29
C VAL A 48 12.43 -8.29 -6.65
N ASP A 49 12.75 -9.01 -7.73
CA ASP A 49 14.14 -9.35 -8.10
C ASP A 49 15.09 -8.15 -8.18
N ARG A 50 14.60 -6.99 -8.63
CA ARG A 50 15.34 -5.73 -8.69
C ARG A 50 15.97 -5.34 -7.34
N TYR A 51 15.28 -5.61 -6.24
CA TYR A 51 15.69 -5.19 -4.89
C TYR A 51 16.45 -6.28 -4.13
N ARG A 52 16.78 -7.39 -4.79
CA ARG A 52 17.56 -8.45 -4.17
C ARG A 52 18.91 -7.92 -3.73
N TYR A 53 19.30 -8.28 -2.51
CA TYR A 53 20.53 -7.86 -1.86
C TYR A 53 20.59 -6.36 -1.51
N TRP A 54 19.56 -5.57 -1.80
CA TRP A 54 19.56 -4.15 -1.43
C TRP A 54 19.28 -3.98 0.06
N ARG A 55 19.91 -2.98 0.67
CA ARG A 55 19.57 -2.49 2.01
C ARG A 55 18.12 -2.03 2.04
N THR A 56 17.43 -2.24 3.15
CA THR A 56 16.02 -1.83 3.31
C THR A 56 15.84 -0.33 3.08
N GLU A 57 16.76 0.50 3.57
CA GLU A 57 16.72 1.96 3.42
C GLU A 57 16.88 2.38 1.95
N ALA A 58 17.70 1.66 1.18
CA ALA A 58 17.87 1.93 -0.24
C ALA A 58 16.61 1.56 -1.04
N ILE A 59 15.94 0.47 -0.68
CA ILE A 59 14.63 0.11 -1.26
C ILE A 59 13.61 1.22 -0.97
N ASN A 60 13.54 1.70 0.28
CA ASN A 60 12.60 2.76 0.65
C ASN A 60 12.86 4.05 -0.14
N THR A 61 14.14 4.47 -0.22
CA THR A 61 14.54 5.66 -0.98
C THR A 61 14.19 5.56 -2.46
N ASP A 62 14.27 4.36 -3.04
CA ASP A 62 13.89 4.13 -4.43
C ASP A 62 12.37 4.13 -4.62
N LEU A 63 11.63 3.45 -3.74
CA LEU A 63 10.16 3.44 -3.74
C LEU A 63 9.59 4.85 -3.61
N ASP A 64 10.15 5.68 -2.75
CA ASP A 64 9.70 7.06 -2.50
C ASP A 64 9.78 7.97 -3.74
N GLN A 65 10.58 7.61 -4.75
CA GLN A 65 10.63 8.33 -6.02
C GLN A 65 9.44 8.00 -6.94
N GLN A 66 8.69 6.93 -6.64
CA GLN A 66 7.67 6.35 -7.53
C GLN A 66 6.32 6.16 -6.85
N ARG A 67 6.19 6.49 -5.56
CA ARG A 67 4.91 6.40 -4.85
C ARG A 67 3.85 7.29 -5.52
N HIS A 68 2.64 6.79 -5.50
CA HIS A 68 1.46 7.49 -5.95
C HIS A 68 0.95 8.44 -4.87
N SER A 69 0.26 9.49 -5.29
CA SER A 69 -0.30 10.53 -4.43
C SER A 69 -1.53 10.10 -3.62
N PHE A 70 -1.95 8.84 -3.72
CA PHE A 70 -3.02 8.33 -2.86
C PHE A 70 -2.47 7.75 -1.56
N HIS A 71 -3.24 7.96 -0.50
CA HIS A 71 -3.01 7.44 0.83
C HIS A 71 -4.09 6.42 1.17
N VAL A 72 -3.85 5.62 2.20
CA VAL A 72 -4.83 4.69 2.77
C VAL A 72 -5.01 5.03 4.24
N ALA A 73 -6.23 5.06 4.74
CA ALA A 73 -6.52 5.19 6.17
C ALA A 73 -7.43 4.03 6.61
N ILE A 74 -7.17 3.49 7.81
CA ILE A 74 -7.93 2.34 8.33
C ILE A 74 -8.29 2.61 9.79
N GLU A 75 -9.58 2.50 10.09
CA GLU A 75 -10.08 2.54 11.47
C GLU A 75 -9.69 1.27 12.24
N ASN A 76 -9.03 1.44 13.38
CA ASN A 76 -8.55 0.37 14.24
C ASN A 76 -9.18 0.45 15.65
N TRP A 77 -10.43 0.01 15.78
CA TRP A 77 -11.17 0.11 17.04
C TRP A 77 -11.33 -1.21 17.80
N GLN A 78 -11.48 -2.34 17.11
CA GLN A 78 -11.70 -3.65 17.73
C GLN A 78 -10.86 -4.75 17.09
N HIS A 79 -11.04 -4.99 15.80
CA HIS A 79 -10.44 -6.11 15.06
C HIS A 79 -9.43 -5.62 14.02
N ASP A 80 -8.19 -6.08 14.12
CA ASP A 80 -7.04 -5.58 13.34
C ASP A 80 -6.50 -6.58 12.31
N MET A 81 -7.19 -7.71 12.10
CA MET A 81 -6.68 -8.82 11.28
C MET A 81 -6.44 -8.43 9.81
N ASN A 82 -7.19 -7.46 9.29
CA ASN A 82 -7.06 -7.00 7.90
C ASN A 82 -5.94 -5.96 7.72
N ILE A 83 -5.51 -5.27 8.78
CA ILE A 83 -4.61 -4.11 8.66
C ILE A 83 -3.30 -4.51 7.98
N GLY A 84 -2.70 -5.65 8.36
CA GLY A 84 -1.50 -6.13 7.70
C GLY A 84 -1.66 -6.42 6.22
N SER A 85 -2.78 -7.03 5.82
CA SER A 85 -3.05 -7.29 4.40
C SER A 85 -3.26 -5.99 3.62
N ILE A 86 -3.93 -5.00 4.21
CA ILE A 86 -4.11 -3.67 3.59
C ILE A 86 -2.76 -2.96 3.44
N VAL A 87 -1.91 -2.97 4.47
CA VAL A 87 -0.54 -2.40 4.40
C VAL A 87 0.28 -3.06 3.28
N ARG A 88 0.14 -4.39 3.12
CA ARG A 88 0.79 -5.12 2.02
C ARG A 88 0.26 -4.70 0.66
N SER A 89 -1.05 -4.57 0.49
CA SER A 89 -1.65 -4.08 -0.75
C SER A 89 -1.24 -2.63 -1.05
N ALA A 90 -1.19 -1.77 -0.04
CA ALA A 90 -0.73 -0.39 -0.16
C ALA A 90 0.71 -0.30 -0.70
N ASN A 91 1.62 -1.12 -0.17
CA ASN A 91 2.97 -1.21 -0.72
C ASN A 91 2.99 -1.74 -2.17
N ALA A 92 2.22 -2.78 -2.46
CA ALA A 92 2.16 -3.38 -3.79
C ALA A 92 1.62 -2.42 -4.86
N PHE A 93 0.66 -1.57 -4.50
CA PHE A 93 0.11 -0.53 -5.36
C PHE A 93 0.82 0.82 -5.25
N GLY A 94 1.92 0.90 -4.49
CA GLY A 94 2.73 2.11 -4.38
C GLY A 94 2.03 3.29 -3.70
N ALA A 95 1.15 3.04 -2.73
CA ALA A 95 0.54 4.09 -1.91
C ALA A 95 1.61 4.95 -1.22
N ASP A 96 1.34 6.25 -1.06
CA ASP A 96 2.21 7.16 -0.33
C ASP A 96 2.39 6.69 1.12
N THR A 97 1.30 6.79 1.89
CA THR A 97 1.29 6.50 3.33
C THR A 97 0.03 5.74 3.72
N VAL A 98 0.18 4.82 4.69
CA VAL A 98 -0.93 4.17 5.39
C VAL A 98 -1.13 4.81 6.76
N HIS A 99 -2.31 5.33 7.04
CA HIS A 99 -2.71 5.91 8.30
C HIS A 99 -3.50 4.89 9.13
N ILE A 100 -2.98 4.55 10.31
CA ILE A 100 -3.71 3.75 11.30
C ILE A 100 -4.43 4.72 12.23
N VAL A 101 -5.76 4.67 12.22
CA VAL A 101 -6.61 5.59 12.99
C VAL A 101 -7.16 4.88 14.22
N GLY A 102 -7.09 5.48 15.40
CA GLY A 102 -7.54 4.86 16.64
C GLY A 102 -6.41 4.14 17.38
N ARG A 103 -6.54 2.82 17.61
CA ARG A 103 -5.53 2.06 18.35
C ARG A 103 -4.19 2.07 17.60
N ARG A 104 -3.11 2.45 18.29
CA ARG A 104 -1.76 2.49 17.71
C ARG A 104 -1.20 1.11 17.36
N ARG A 105 -1.55 0.09 18.15
CA ARG A 105 -1.09 -1.30 17.93
C ARG A 105 -2.06 -2.01 17.00
N TRP A 106 -1.50 -2.75 16.05
CA TRP A 106 -2.24 -3.53 15.06
C TRP A 106 -1.48 -4.81 14.69
N ASN A 107 -2.20 -5.78 14.15
CA ASN A 107 -1.68 -7.09 13.77
C ASN A 107 -0.90 -7.04 12.46
N LYS A 108 0.43 -7.16 12.58
CA LYS A 108 1.37 -7.12 11.45
C LYS A 108 1.47 -8.42 10.65
N ARG A 109 0.82 -9.51 11.08
CA ARG A 109 0.98 -10.83 10.46
C ARG A 109 0.64 -10.83 8.98
N GLY A 110 -0.44 -10.15 8.59
CA GLY A 110 -0.86 -10.03 7.18
C GLY A 110 0.10 -9.23 6.30
N ALA A 111 0.94 -8.37 6.91
CA ALA A 111 1.88 -7.54 6.16
C ALA A 111 3.06 -8.36 5.61
N MET A 112 3.36 -9.52 6.20
CA MET A 112 4.47 -10.38 5.76
C MET A 112 5.80 -9.60 5.70
N VAL A 113 6.07 -8.75 6.71
CA VAL A 113 7.26 -7.88 6.83
C VAL A 113 7.31 -6.71 5.82
N THR A 114 6.30 -6.59 4.95
CA THR A 114 6.18 -5.50 3.97
C THR A 114 6.00 -4.13 4.65
N ASP A 115 5.60 -4.10 5.92
CA ASP A 115 5.50 -2.87 6.71
C ASP A 115 6.84 -2.14 6.88
N ARG A 116 7.98 -2.82 6.65
CA ARG A 116 9.31 -2.17 6.61
C ARG A 116 9.54 -1.32 5.36
N TYR A 117 8.76 -1.56 4.31
CA TYR A 117 8.86 -0.88 3.02
C TYR A 117 7.71 0.09 2.74
N GLN A 118 6.87 0.34 3.73
CA GLN A 118 5.69 1.19 3.61
C GLN A 118 5.71 2.25 4.71
N HIS A 119 5.42 3.50 4.35
CA HIS A 119 5.17 4.54 5.35
C HIS A 119 3.87 4.21 6.10
N VAL A 120 3.96 4.08 7.41
CA VAL A 120 2.82 3.79 8.29
C VAL A 120 2.80 4.79 9.42
N GLU A 121 1.79 5.67 9.40
CA GLU A 121 1.62 6.76 10.34
C GLU A 121 0.42 6.50 11.26
N HIS A 122 0.52 6.93 12.52
CA HIS A 122 -0.58 6.80 13.47
C HIS A 122 -1.35 8.12 13.58
N ARG A 123 -2.68 8.01 13.65
CA ARG A 123 -3.62 9.11 13.96
C ARG A 123 -4.45 8.67 15.16
N GLU A 124 -4.60 9.55 16.15
CA GLU A 124 -5.30 9.21 17.39
C GLU A 124 -6.76 8.84 17.14
N ASP A 125 -7.43 9.59 16.26
CA ASP A 125 -8.84 9.44 15.93
C ASP A 125 -9.14 10.03 14.53
N ILE A 126 -10.43 10.04 14.16
CA ILE A 126 -10.90 10.58 12.88
C ILE A 126 -10.64 12.08 12.79
N ASP A 127 -10.79 12.84 13.87
CA ASP A 127 -10.53 14.29 13.88
C ASP A 127 -9.05 14.58 13.58
N ALA A 128 -8.12 13.79 14.11
CA ALA A 128 -6.70 13.89 13.80
C ALA A 128 -6.41 13.55 12.33
N LEU A 129 -7.11 12.57 11.75
CA LEU A 129 -7.01 12.28 10.31
C LEU A 129 -7.54 13.47 9.48
N VAL A 130 -8.69 14.04 9.85
CA VAL A 130 -9.31 15.19 9.17
C VAL A 130 -8.42 16.42 9.23
N ALA A 131 -7.82 16.69 10.39
CA ALA A 131 -6.90 17.81 10.57
C ALA A 131 -5.68 17.68 9.63
N TRP A 132 -5.09 16.49 9.56
CA TRP A 132 -4.01 16.19 8.62
C TRP A 132 -4.46 16.34 7.16
N ALA A 133 -5.59 15.73 6.80
CA ALA A 133 -6.12 15.73 5.44
C ALA A 133 -6.37 17.16 4.94
N ARG A 134 -6.94 18.03 5.79
CA ARG A 134 -7.13 19.45 5.48
C ARG A 134 -5.81 20.20 5.33
N ALA A 135 -4.85 19.98 6.22
CA ALA A 135 -3.54 20.63 6.14
C ALA A 135 -2.79 20.27 4.86
N GLU A 136 -2.92 19.02 4.40
CA GLU A 136 -2.26 18.50 3.20
C GLU A 136 -3.06 18.71 1.91
N GLY A 137 -4.28 19.25 1.98
CA GLY A 137 -5.18 19.37 0.84
C GLY A 137 -5.56 18.03 0.22
N VAL A 138 -5.76 17.00 1.06
CA VAL A 138 -6.08 15.62 0.66
C VAL A 138 -7.55 15.33 0.96
N PRO A 139 -8.41 15.09 -0.05
CA PRO A 139 -9.79 14.69 0.18
C PRO A 139 -9.87 13.28 0.75
N ILE A 140 -10.80 13.07 1.69
CA ILE A 140 -11.09 11.76 2.29
C ILE A 140 -12.20 11.08 1.50
N ILE A 141 -11.93 9.88 1.00
CA ILE A 141 -12.88 9.07 0.24
C ILE A 141 -13.19 7.81 1.05
N ALA A 142 -14.40 7.71 1.59
CA ALA A 142 -14.86 6.54 2.33
C ALA A 142 -15.13 5.38 1.37
N ILE A 143 -14.67 4.17 1.73
CA ILE A 143 -15.00 2.94 1.00
C ILE A 143 -15.97 2.11 1.83
N ASP A 144 -17.26 2.20 1.51
CA ASP A 144 -18.35 1.54 2.23
C ASP A 144 -19.60 1.42 1.32
N ASN A 145 -20.54 0.54 1.68
CA ASN A 145 -21.77 0.28 0.93
C ASN A 145 -23.03 0.83 1.61
N VAL A 146 -22.92 2.03 2.18
CA VAL A 146 -24.00 2.73 2.88
C VAL A 146 -24.83 3.61 1.92
N PRO A 147 -26.06 4.02 2.29
CA PRO A 147 -26.88 4.88 1.45
C PRO A 147 -26.17 6.18 1.04
N GLY A 148 -26.29 6.54 -0.25
CA GLY A 148 -25.65 7.75 -0.81
C GLY A 148 -24.26 7.52 -1.38
N CYS A 149 -23.77 6.28 -1.40
CA CYS A 149 -22.54 5.93 -2.09
C CYS A 149 -22.65 6.03 -3.62
N VAL A 150 -21.49 6.14 -4.26
CA VAL A 150 -21.30 6.13 -5.71
C VAL A 150 -20.58 4.83 -6.09
N SER A 151 -21.00 4.21 -7.19
CA SER A 151 -20.36 3.00 -7.71
C SER A 151 -18.91 3.29 -8.15
N MET A 152 -17.97 2.46 -7.71
CA MET A 152 -16.54 2.59 -8.00
C MET A 152 -16.23 2.50 -9.50
N GLU A 153 -17.06 1.80 -10.26
CA GLU A 153 -16.93 1.66 -11.71
C GLU A 153 -17.10 2.99 -12.46
N THR A 154 -17.84 3.94 -11.89
CA THR A 154 -18.11 5.25 -12.49
C THR A 154 -17.51 6.42 -11.70
N PHE A 155 -16.93 6.14 -10.54
CA PHE A 155 -16.27 7.14 -9.72
C PHE A 155 -15.00 7.68 -10.38
N ASP A 156 -14.90 9.00 -10.51
CA ASP A 156 -13.72 9.69 -11.02
C ASP A 156 -12.78 10.02 -9.85
N TRP A 157 -11.76 9.19 -9.64
CA TRP A 157 -10.88 9.29 -8.48
C TRP A 157 -10.11 10.61 -8.45
N PRO A 158 -9.99 11.34 -7.33
CA PRO A 158 -9.04 12.46 -7.27
C PRO A 158 -7.59 11.97 -7.45
N GLU A 159 -6.73 12.80 -8.06
CA GLU A 159 -5.29 12.49 -8.18
C GLU A 159 -4.65 12.32 -6.80
N LYS A 160 -4.91 13.23 -5.86
CA LYS A 160 -4.50 13.09 -4.46
C LYS A 160 -5.73 12.79 -3.62
N CYS A 161 -5.73 11.72 -2.84
CA CYS A 161 -6.81 11.38 -1.91
C CYS A 161 -6.32 10.45 -0.80
N VAL A 162 -7.12 10.31 0.26
CA VAL A 162 -6.96 9.22 1.24
C VAL A 162 -8.19 8.33 1.20
N MET A 163 -7.99 7.06 0.87
CA MET A 163 -9.04 6.04 0.88
C MET A 163 -9.24 5.56 2.32
N LEU A 164 -10.41 5.80 2.89
CA LEU A 164 -10.72 5.49 4.28
C LEU A 164 -11.54 4.20 4.38
N PHE A 165 -11.03 3.23 5.13
CA PHE A 165 -11.64 1.92 5.34
C PHE A 165 -12.04 1.73 6.80
N GLY A 166 -13.20 1.13 6.99
CA GLY A 166 -13.70 0.73 8.30
C GLY A 166 -13.05 -0.55 8.82
N GLN A 167 -13.37 -0.87 10.06
CA GLN A 167 -13.02 -2.17 10.65
C GLN A 167 -14.02 -3.26 10.23
N GLU A 168 -13.59 -4.52 10.34
CA GLU A 168 -14.48 -5.67 10.08
C GLU A 168 -15.69 -5.63 11.03
N GLY A 169 -16.90 -5.83 10.50
CA GLY A 169 -18.14 -5.82 11.26
C GLY A 169 -18.97 -4.57 10.99
N PRO A 170 -18.88 -3.51 11.82
CA PRO A 170 -19.73 -2.33 11.69
C PRO A 170 -19.40 -1.42 10.49
N GLY A 171 -18.28 -1.64 9.80
CA GLY A 171 -17.83 -0.75 8.73
C GLY A 171 -17.23 0.54 9.28
N LEU A 172 -17.41 1.64 8.54
CA LEU A 172 -16.96 2.97 8.97
C LEU A 172 -17.84 3.55 10.08
N THR A 173 -17.23 4.32 10.99
CA THR A 173 -17.96 5.13 11.95
C THR A 173 -18.76 6.25 11.26
N GLY A 174 -19.81 6.75 11.91
CA GLY A 174 -20.57 7.89 11.40
C GLY A 174 -19.72 9.16 11.25
N GLU A 175 -18.73 9.34 12.11
CA GLU A 175 -17.75 10.43 12.04
C GLU A 175 -16.88 10.31 10.78
N ALA A 176 -16.39 9.10 10.48
CA ALA A 176 -15.62 8.84 9.27
C ALA A 176 -16.44 9.12 7.99
N ILE A 177 -17.70 8.68 7.96
CA ILE A 177 -18.62 8.94 6.84
C ILE A 177 -18.87 10.45 6.69
N ALA A 178 -19.16 11.16 7.79
CA ALA A 178 -19.41 12.60 7.75
C ALA A 178 -18.18 13.43 7.36
N ALA A 179 -16.97 12.92 7.64
CA ALA A 179 -15.72 13.55 7.26
C ALA A 179 -15.34 13.35 5.78
N SER A 180 -16.01 12.42 5.09
CA SER A 180 -15.65 12.02 3.72
C SER A 180 -16.33 12.90 2.68
N GLU A 181 -15.59 13.27 1.64
CA GLU A 181 -16.10 14.06 0.52
C GLU A 181 -16.98 13.22 -0.42
N ALA A 182 -16.65 11.93 -0.52
CA ALA A 182 -17.46 10.96 -1.22
C ALA A 182 -17.42 9.61 -0.48
N ILE A 183 -18.48 8.83 -0.67
CA ILE A 183 -18.56 7.43 -0.26
C ILE A 183 -18.62 6.60 -1.53
N VAL A 184 -17.71 5.65 -1.68
CA VAL A 184 -17.55 4.85 -2.89
C VAL A 184 -17.77 3.38 -2.53
N GLU A 185 -18.68 2.73 -3.25
CA GLU A 185 -18.95 1.31 -3.07
C GLU A 185 -18.36 0.45 -4.19
N ILE A 186 -17.99 -0.78 -3.84
CA ILE A 186 -17.72 -1.82 -4.82
C ILE A 186 -19.05 -2.52 -5.11
N THR A 187 -19.51 -2.48 -6.36
CA THR A 187 -20.77 -3.12 -6.73
C THR A 187 -20.68 -4.63 -6.51
N GLN A 188 -21.66 -5.20 -5.80
CA GLN A 188 -21.72 -6.61 -5.45
C GLN A 188 -22.99 -7.26 -6.01
N TYR A 189 -22.85 -8.48 -6.55
CA TYR A 189 -23.94 -9.25 -7.16
C TYR A 189 -24.23 -10.57 -6.43
N GLY A 190 -23.52 -10.83 -5.33
CA GLY A 190 -23.62 -12.05 -4.54
C GLY A 190 -24.64 -11.96 -3.40
N SER A 191 -24.68 -13.02 -2.57
CA SER A 191 -25.58 -13.11 -1.41
C SER A 191 -25.00 -12.56 -0.10
N THR A 192 -23.74 -12.12 -0.11
CA THR A 192 -23.06 -11.56 1.06
C THR A 192 -23.44 -10.10 1.26
N ARG A 193 -23.42 -9.63 2.51
CA ARG A 193 -23.67 -8.22 2.83
C ARG A 193 -22.51 -7.31 2.42
N SER A 194 -21.29 -7.83 2.46
CA SER A 194 -20.08 -7.12 2.11
C SER A 194 -18.96 -8.09 1.75
N ILE A 195 -17.94 -7.55 1.10
CA ILE A 195 -16.63 -8.15 0.83
C ILE A 195 -15.69 -7.85 2.01
N ASN A 196 -14.71 -8.73 2.25
CA ASN A 196 -13.68 -8.52 3.27
C ASN A 196 -12.96 -7.17 3.08
N ALA A 197 -12.68 -6.45 4.17
CA ALA A 197 -12.11 -5.10 4.10
C ALA A 197 -10.74 -5.04 3.38
N SER A 198 -9.88 -6.06 3.54
CA SER A 198 -8.59 -6.09 2.83
C SER A 198 -8.74 -6.29 1.33
N ALA A 199 -9.72 -7.08 0.91
CA ALA A 199 -10.04 -7.27 -0.50
C ALA A 199 -10.69 -6.00 -1.10
N ALA A 200 -11.57 -5.34 -0.34
CA ALA A 200 -12.13 -4.05 -0.74
C ALA A 200 -11.04 -2.99 -0.93
N ALA A 201 -10.06 -2.94 -0.01
CA ALA A 201 -8.93 -2.04 -0.13
C ALA A 201 -8.07 -2.30 -1.37
N ALA A 202 -7.78 -3.57 -1.66
CA ALA A 202 -7.04 -3.94 -2.87
C ALA A 202 -7.78 -3.52 -4.16
N VAL A 203 -9.11 -3.70 -4.21
CA VAL A 203 -9.93 -3.29 -5.36
C VAL A 203 -9.96 -1.76 -5.52
N ALA A 204 -10.13 -1.01 -4.42
CA ALA A 204 -10.14 0.45 -4.44
C ALA A 204 -8.80 1.03 -4.93
N MET A 205 -7.69 0.53 -4.38
CA MET A 205 -6.35 0.94 -4.79
C MET A 205 -6.08 0.62 -6.27
N TYR A 206 -6.47 -0.57 -6.72
CA TYR A 206 -6.33 -0.94 -8.12
C TYR A 206 -7.19 -0.07 -9.04
N SER A 207 -8.43 0.25 -8.65
CA SER A 207 -9.31 1.16 -9.38
C SER A 207 -8.69 2.55 -9.57
N TRP A 208 -8.09 3.10 -8.51
CA TRP A 208 -7.35 4.37 -8.61
C TRP A 208 -6.15 4.24 -9.55
N VAL A 209 -5.34 3.17 -9.43
CA VAL A 209 -4.16 2.94 -10.28
C VAL A 209 -4.55 2.90 -11.76
N MET A 210 -5.66 2.23 -12.09
CA MET A 210 -6.16 2.15 -13.46
C MET A 210 -6.55 3.50 -14.07
N GLN A 211 -6.95 4.47 -13.25
CA GLN A 211 -7.35 5.80 -13.72
C GLN A 211 -6.22 6.83 -13.65
N ARG A 212 -5.35 6.74 -12.65
CA ARG A 212 -4.44 7.83 -12.26
C ARG A 212 -2.96 7.49 -12.29
N SER A 213 -2.59 6.21 -12.28
CA SER A 213 -1.16 5.86 -12.23
C SER A 213 -0.44 6.32 -13.50
N PRO A 214 0.62 7.15 -13.39
CA PRO A 214 1.44 7.52 -14.54
C PRO A 214 2.37 6.37 -14.96
N LEU A 215 2.48 5.34 -14.12
CA LEU A 215 3.31 4.17 -14.38
C LEU A 215 2.55 3.26 -15.35
N ARG A 216 3.11 3.07 -16.54
CA ARG A 216 2.53 2.14 -17.51
C ARG A 216 2.61 0.70 -16.98
N PRO A 217 1.57 -0.13 -17.19
CA PRO A 217 1.65 -1.57 -16.94
C PRO A 217 2.88 -2.15 -17.63
N ARG A 218 3.66 -2.96 -16.91
CA ARG A 218 4.82 -3.68 -17.47
C ARG A 218 4.38 -4.89 -18.28
#